data_AF-A0A2J8VIL4-F1
#
_entry.id   AF-A0A2J8VIL4-F1
#
_cell.length_a   1.000
_cell.length_b   1.000
_cell.length_c   1.000
_cell.angle_alpha   90.00
_cell.angle_beta   90.00
_cell.angle_gamma   90.00
#
_symmetry.space_group_name_H-M   'P 1'
#
loop_
_entity.id
_entity.type
_entity.pdbx_description
1 polymer ?
#
loop_
_entity_poly.entity_id
_entity_poly.type
_entity_poly.pdbx_seq_one_letter_code
_entity_poly.pdbx_strand_id
1 'polypeptide(L)'
;MSRPKNQNYKGHGLSKGKERQQRASIRFKTTLMNTLMDVLRHRPGWVEVKDEGEWDFYWCDVSWLRENFDHTYMDEHVRISHFRNHYELTRKNYMVKNLKRFRKQLEREAGKLEAAKCDFFPKTFEMPCEYHLFVEEFRKNPGITWIMKPVARSQGKGIFLFRRLKDIMDWRKGTAGKSSAAWRPSLPGALSVPLAVMTQEALTTRKMIFPWRTMWLSVTLKIPT
;
A
#
# COMPACT_ATOMS: atom_id res chain seq x y z
N MET A 1 39.65 -23.64 61.91
CA MET A 1 40.16 -24.54 60.85
C MET A 1 38.99 -25.07 60.04
N SER A 2 38.73 -24.50 58.87
CA SER A 2 37.68 -25.00 57.96
C SER A 2 38.05 -24.60 56.53
N ARG A 3 38.48 -25.56 55.71
CA ARG A 3 38.72 -25.35 54.27
C ARG A 3 37.38 -25.31 53.53
N PRO A 4 37.18 -24.40 52.56
CA PRO A 4 36.19 -24.61 51.51
C PRO A 4 36.84 -25.23 50.27
N LYS A 5 36.07 -26.13 49.65
CA LYS A 5 36.40 -26.91 48.47
C LYS A 5 36.38 -26.03 47.22
N ASN A 6 37.37 -26.24 46.37
CA ASN A 6 37.47 -25.67 45.02
C ASN A 6 36.43 -26.32 44.11
N GLN A 7 35.43 -25.58 43.63
CA GLN A 7 34.51 -26.01 42.58
C GLN A 7 34.79 -25.20 41.31
N ASN A 8 35.48 -25.87 40.39
CA ASN A 8 35.75 -25.44 39.04
C ASN A 8 34.49 -25.62 38.18
N TYR A 9 33.72 -24.55 37.96
CA TYR A 9 32.67 -24.54 36.93
C TYR A 9 33.30 -24.14 35.59
N LYS A 10 33.43 -25.13 34.69
CA LYS A 10 33.75 -24.91 33.27
C LYS A 10 32.61 -24.12 32.62
N GLY A 11 32.79 -22.82 32.44
CA GLY A 11 31.98 -22.00 31.55
C GLY A 11 32.34 -22.30 30.09
N HIS A 12 31.45 -23.00 29.39
CA HIS A 12 31.46 -23.11 27.93
C HIS A 12 30.94 -21.80 27.32
N GLY A 13 31.68 -21.24 26.36
CA GLY A 13 31.12 -20.34 25.34
C GLY A 13 31.21 -18.84 25.64
N LEU A 14 32.40 -18.25 25.49
CA LEU A 14 32.49 -16.91 24.90
C LEU A 14 32.99 -17.07 23.46
N SER A 15 32.05 -17.08 22.52
CA SER A 15 32.38 -16.76 21.13
C SER A 15 32.93 -15.34 21.10
N LYS A 16 34.24 -15.25 20.79
CA LYS A 16 34.95 -14.00 20.51
C LYS A 16 34.06 -13.09 19.67
N GLY A 17 33.72 -11.91 20.22
CA GLY A 17 33.22 -10.81 19.42
C GLY A 17 34.24 -10.53 18.33
N LYS A 18 33.91 -10.91 17.09
CA LYS A 18 34.65 -10.42 15.93
C LYS A 18 34.40 -8.93 15.87
N GLU A 19 35.38 -8.18 16.34
CA GLU A 19 35.55 -6.77 16.09
C GLU A 19 35.33 -6.54 14.59
N ARG A 20 34.20 -5.89 14.29
CA ARG A 20 33.71 -5.70 12.93
C ARG A 20 34.67 -4.74 12.24
N GLN A 21 35.63 -5.27 11.49
CA GLN A 21 36.34 -4.46 10.49
C GLN A 21 35.26 -3.73 9.69
N GLN A 22 35.24 -2.40 9.75
CA GLN A 22 34.43 -1.61 8.84
C GLN A 22 34.85 -2.04 7.44
N ARG A 23 33.98 -2.79 6.74
CA ARG A 23 34.22 -3.16 5.34
C ARG A 23 34.53 -1.87 4.60
N ALA A 24 35.70 -1.80 3.97
CA ALA A 24 36.23 -0.58 3.35
C ALA A 24 35.35 -0.06 2.20
N SER A 25 34.41 -0.88 1.70
CA SER A 25 33.44 -0.51 0.69
C SER A 25 32.07 -1.13 0.99
N ILE A 26 31.01 -0.43 0.56
CA ILE A 26 29.61 -0.86 0.63
C ILE A 26 29.24 -1.44 -0.74
N ARG A 27 28.84 -2.71 -0.77
CA ARG A 27 28.36 -3.36 -1.99
C ARG A 27 26.87 -3.09 -2.14
N PHE A 28 26.48 -2.44 -3.23
CA PHE A 28 25.08 -2.14 -3.49
C PHE A 28 24.52 -2.93 -4.67
N LYS A 29 23.22 -3.25 -4.57
CA LYS A 29 22.41 -3.83 -5.63
C LYS A 29 21.26 -2.89 -5.94
N THR A 30 20.87 -2.79 -7.21
CA THR A 30 19.60 -2.18 -7.61
C THR A 30 19.15 -2.71 -8.96
N THR A 31 17.84 -2.81 -9.16
CA THR A 31 17.23 -3.17 -10.46
C THR A 31 16.83 -1.94 -11.27
N LEU A 32 16.96 -0.74 -10.70
CA LEU A 32 16.53 0.50 -11.32
C LEU A 32 17.69 1.15 -12.08
N MET A 33 17.55 1.25 -13.40
CA MET A 33 18.51 1.94 -14.28
C MET A 33 18.10 3.40 -14.48
N ASN A 34 18.10 4.18 -13.39
CA ASN A 34 17.73 5.59 -13.39
C ASN A 34 18.72 6.42 -12.56
N THR A 35 18.36 7.66 -12.21
CA THR A 35 19.19 8.57 -11.38
C THR A 35 19.69 7.93 -10.09
N LEU A 36 18.97 6.96 -9.51
CA LEU A 36 19.45 6.24 -8.32
C LEU A 36 20.73 5.46 -8.63
N MET A 37 20.79 4.84 -9.80
CA MET A 37 21.97 4.11 -10.25
C MET A 37 23.18 5.03 -10.33
N ASP A 38 23.00 6.21 -10.93
CA ASP A 38 24.04 7.21 -11.06
C ASP A 38 24.49 7.69 -9.69
N VAL A 39 23.55 8.01 -8.79
CA VAL A 39 23.85 8.46 -7.42
C VAL A 39 24.63 7.41 -6.63
N LEU A 40 24.24 6.13 -6.72
CA LEU A 40 24.90 5.04 -6.01
C LEU A 40 26.32 4.77 -6.56
N ARG A 41 26.51 4.85 -7.89
CA ARG A 41 27.82 4.71 -8.53
C ARG A 41 28.80 5.83 -8.20
N HIS A 42 28.31 7.07 -8.12
CA HIS A 42 29.16 8.24 -7.84
C HIS A 42 29.51 8.38 -6.36
N ARG A 43 28.95 7.54 -5.48
CA ARG A 43 29.22 7.63 -4.05
C ARG A 43 30.56 6.97 -3.70
N PRO A 44 31.51 7.69 -3.07
CA PRO A 44 32.80 7.11 -2.71
C PRO A 44 32.64 5.88 -1.81
N GLY A 45 33.36 4.81 -2.13
CA GLY A 45 33.31 3.55 -1.38
C GLY A 45 32.09 2.69 -1.67
N TRP A 46 31.25 3.02 -2.66
CA TRP A 46 30.11 2.19 -3.07
C TRP A 46 30.45 1.42 -4.34
N VAL A 47 30.22 0.11 -4.32
CA VAL A 47 30.56 -0.80 -5.43
C VAL A 47 29.30 -1.53 -5.87
N GLU A 48 28.98 -1.44 -7.16
CA GLU A 48 27.85 -2.12 -7.77
C GLU A 48 28.09 -3.63 -7.84
N VAL A 49 27.12 -4.43 -7.39
CA VAL A 49 27.10 -5.88 -7.55
C VAL A 49 26.20 -6.24 -8.72
N LYS A 50 26.78 -6.85 -9.77
CA LYS A 50 26.05 -7.22 -10.99
C LYS A 50 25.40 -8.62 -10.95
N ASP A 51 25.91 -9.52 -10.10
CA ASP A 51 25.54 -10.96 -10.09
C ASP A 51 24.83 -11.41 -8.77
N GLU A 52 24.79 -12.73 -8.51
CA GLU A 52 24.37 -13.36 -7.23
C GLU A 52 25.37 -13.14 -6.08
N GLY A 53 26.26 -12.16 -6.21
CA GLY A 53 27.21 -11.80 -5.16
C GLY A 53 26.49 -11.28 -3.90
N GLU A 54 27.16 -11.43 -2.76
CA GLU A 54 26.72 -10.80 -1.51
C GLU A 54 26.64 -9.27 -1.66
N TRP A 55 25.63 -8.68 -1.05
CA TRP A 55 25.36 -7.25 -1.08
C TRP A 55 25.08 -6.73 0.33
N ASP A 56 25.52 -5.51 0.61
CA ASP A 56 25.31 -4.86 1.91
C ASP A 56 24.06 -3.93 1.88
N PHE A 57 23.75 -3.38 0.70
CA PHE A 57 22.59 -2.51 0.48
C PHE A 57 21.84 -2.87 -0.79
N TYR A 58 20.51 -2.96 -0.71
CA TYR A 58 19.66 -3.18 -1.89
C TYR A 58 18.58 -2.11 -2.00
N TRP A 59 18.68 -1.31 -3.06
CA TRP A 59 17.58 -0.47 -3.52
C TRP A 59 16.67 -1.29 -4.45
N CYS A 60 15.62 -1.87 -3.89
CA CYS A 60 14.70 -2.76 -4.60
C CYS A 60 13.39 -2.08 -4.97
N ASP A 61 12.66 -2.67 -5.92
CA ASP A 61 11.27 -2.28 -6.21
C ASP A 61 10.29 -2.89 -5.19
N VAL A 62 9.14 -2.25 -5.03
CA VAL A 62 8.06 -2.72 -4.15
C VAL A 62 7.54 -4.12 -4.55
N SER A 63 7.59 -4.46 -5.83
CA SER A 63 7.19 -5.78 -6.33
C SER A 63 8.16 -6.86 -5.85
N TRP A 64 9.46 -6.63 -5.99
CA TRP A 64 10.49 -7.52 -5.47
C TRP A 64 10.36 -7.73 -3.96
N LEU A 65 10.12 -6.64 -3.21
CA LEU A 65 9.92 -6.74 -1.76
C LEU A 65 8.74 -7.68 -1.42
N ARG A 66 7.63 -7.62 -2.16
CA ARG A 66 6.45 -8.46 -1.89
C ARG A 66 6.70 -9.93 -2.15
N GLU A 67 7.51 -10.26 -3.16
CA GLU A 67 7.77 -11.63 -3.58
C GLU A 67 8.88 -12.28 -2.75
N ASN A 68 9.90 -11.50 -2.35
CA ASN A 68 11.12 -12.05 -1.77
C ASN A 68 11.26 -11.83 -0.27
N PHE A 69 10.69 -10.78 0.32
CA PHE A 69 11.01 -10.41 1.71
C PHE A 69 10.62 -11.48 2.74
N ASP A 70 9.55 -12.24 2.49
CA ASP A 70 9.06 -13.29 3.40
C ASP A 70 9.82 -14.60 3.26
N HIS A 71 10.52 -14.79 2.15
CA HIS A 71 11.19 -16.04 1.79
C HIS A 71 12.72 -15.91 1.73
N THR A 72 13.25 -14.70 1.92
CA THR A 72 14.68 -14.41 1.86
C THR A 72 15.22 -14.16 3.26
N TYR A 73 16.11 -15.03 3.72
CA TYR A 73 16.92 -14.75 4.90
C TYR A 73 17.97 -13.71 4.52
N MET A 74 18.06 -12.66 5.32
CA MET A 74 19.01 -11.56 5.13
C MET A 74 19.89 -11.45 6.36
N ASP A 75 21.20 -11.27 6.16
CA ASP A 75 22.12 -11.08 7.25
C ASP A 75 21.88 -9.75 7.98
N GLU A 76 22.27 -9.67 9.25
CA GLU A 76 22.05 -8.48 10.09
C GLU A 76 22.65 -7.18 9.51
N HIS A 77 23.73 -7.28 8.72
CA HIS A 77 24.38 -6.13 8.11
C HIS A 77 23.64 -5.58 6.90
N VAL A 78 22.73 -6.38 6.32
CA VAL A 78 22.02 -6.06 5.10
C VAL A 78 21.01 -4.95 5.34
N ARG A 79 20.90 -4.03 4.39
CA ARG A 79 19.93 -2.92 4.41
C ARG A 79 19.11 -2.89 3.13
N ILE A 80 17.80 -2.71 3.27
CA ILE A 80 16.85 -2.60 2.15
C ILE A 80 16.13 -1.25 2.22
N SER A 81 15.87 -0.65 1.06
CA SER A 81 15.19 0.65 0.90
C SER A 81 13.72 0.70 1.36
N HIS A 82 13.13 -0.42 1.80
CA HIS A 82 11.72 -0.52 2.14
C HIS A 82 11.49 -1.23 3.47
N PHE A 83 10.53 -0.72 4.24
CA PHE A 83 10.02 -1.39 5.42
C PHE A 83 8.96 -2.45 5.06
N ARG A 84 8.96 -3.54 5.81
CA ARG A 84 7.87 -4.52 5.82
C ARG A 84 6.55 -3.80 6.15
N ASN A 85 5.48 -4.16 5.47
CA ASN A 85 4.14 -3.57 5.67
C ASN A 85 4.07 -2.05 5.46
N HIS A 86 4.99 -1.43 4.70
CA HIS A 86 4.95 0.00 4.36
C HIS A 86 3.59 0.46 3.79
N TYR A 87 2.82 -0.46 3.21
CA TYR A 87 1.51 -0.21 2.65
C TYR A 87 0.45 0.22 3.68
N GLU A 88 0.69 -0.02 4.98
CA GLU A 88 -0.19 0.41 6.09
C GLU A 88 -0.34 1.93 6.18
N LEU A 89 0.73 2.66 5.82
CA LEU A 89 0.75 4.12 5.81
C LEU A 89 0.75 4.71 4.40
N THR A 90 1.18 3.98 3.38
CA THR A 90 1.30 4.52 2.01
C THR A 90 0.08 4.26 1.13
N ARG A 91 -0.74 3.25 1.44
CA ARG A 91 -2.02 3.06 0.75
C ARG A 91 -3.13 3.84 1.44
N LYS A 92 -3.93 4.54 0.65
CA LYS A 92 -5.05 5.39 1.14
C LYS A 92 -5.99 4.62 2.06
N ASN A 93 -6.22 3.34 1.75
CA ASN A 93 -7.16 2.52 2.49
C ASN A 93 -6.73 2.23 3.93
N TYR A 94 -5.49 1.75 4.07
CA TYR A 94 -4.94 1.40 5.37
C TYR A 94 -4.63 2.66 6.18
N MET A 95 -4.14 3.73 5.53
CA MET A 95 -3.90 5.01 6.20
C MET A 95 -5.16 5.50 6.94
N VAL A 96 -6.31 5.55 6.25
CA VAL A 96 -7.56 6.03 6.86
C VAL A 96 -8.04 5.09 7.98
N LYS A 97 -7.93 3.77 7.79
CA LYS A 97 -8.28 2.80 8.84
C LYS A 97 -7.42 2.98 10.08
N ASN A 98 -6.11 3.12 9.91
CA ASN A 98 -5.17 3.30 11.00
C ASN A 98 -5.39 4.66 11.71
N LEU A 99 -5.63 5.74 10.97
CA LEU A 99 -5.94 7.06 11.54
C LEU A 99 -7.27 7.08 12.30
N LYS A 100 -8.33 6.45 11.76
CA LYS A 100 -9.61 6.29 12.48
C LYS A 100 -9.43 5.48 13.76
N ARG A 101 -8.66 4.39 13.72
CA ARG A 101 -8.34 3.57 14.90
C ARG A 101 -7.59 4.39 15.95
N PHE A 102 -6.57 5.14 15.52
CA PHE A 102 -5.75 5.99 16.38
C PHE A 102 -6.58 7.08 17.06
N ARG A 103 -7.43 7.80 16.32
CA ARG A 103 -8.35 8.81 16.88
C ARG A 103 -9.26 8.20 17.97
N LYS A 104 -9.85 7.03 17.70
CA LYS A 104 -10.72 6.34 18.66
C LYS A 104 -9.96 5.86 19.91
N GLN A 105 -8.71 5.47 19.75
CA GLN A 105 -7.84 5.09 20.87
C GLN A 105 -7.52 6.31 21.74
N LEU A 106 -7.09 7.42 21.14
CA LEU A 106 -6.85 8.68 21.86
C LEU A 106 -8.08 9.18 22.60
N GLU A 107 -9.26 9.09 21.99
CA GLU A 107 -10.51 9.51 22.64
C GLU A 107 -10.81 8.69 23.91
N ARG A 108 -10.44 7.41 23.93
CA ARG A 108 -10.62 6.52 25.08
C ARG A 108 -9.57 6.76 26.18
N GLU A 109 -8.33 7.00 25.79
CA GLU A 109 -7.19 7.09 26.73
C GLU A 109 -7.01 8.50 27.31
N ALA A 110 -7.16 9.53 26.49
CA ALA A 110 -6.84 10.91 26.84
C ALA A 110 -7.99 11.90 26.61
N GLY A 111 -9.16 11.39 26.18
CA GLY A 111 -10.38 12.16 26.01
C GLY A 111 -10.51 12.88 24.67
N LYS A 112 -11.62 13.58 24.51
CA LYS A 112 -12.03 14.20 23.23
C LYS A 112 -11.11 15.34 22.77
N LEU A 113 -10.52 16.07 23.71
CA LEU A 113 -9.65 17.21 23.39
C LEU A 113 -8.37 16.75 22.68
N GLU A 114 -7.77 15.65 23.15
CA GLU A 114 -6.60 15.06 22.52
C GLU A 114 -6.95 14.40 21.17
N ALA A 115 -8.12 13.74 21.09
CA ALA A 115 -8.60 13.18 19.83
C ALA A 115 -8.88 14.26 18.76
N ALA A 116 -9.21 15.50 19.14
CA ALA A 116 -9.40 16.60 18.20
C ALA A 116 -8.10 16.97 17.45
N LYS A 117 -6.93 16.66 18.01
CA LYS A 117 -5.65 16.82 17.28
C LYS A 117 -5.56 15.96 16.02
N CYS A 118 -6.43 14.95 15.88
CA CYS A 118 -6.56 14.13 14.66
C CYS A 118 -7.44 14.77 13.57
N ASP A 119 -7.92 16.00 13.71
CA ASP A 119 -8.72 16.68 12.68
C ASP A 119 -7.88 17.21 11.48
N PHE A 120 -6.61 16.82 11.38
CA PHE A 120 -5.72 17.14 10.26
C PHE A 120 -6.05 16.36 8.97
N PHE A 121 -6.80 15.26 9.05
CA PHE A 121 -7.22 14.48 7.88
C PHE A 121 -8.73 14.60 7.65
N PRO A 122 -9.17 14.71 6.38
CA PRO A 122 -10.58 14.89 6.09
C PRO A 122 -11.38 13.62 6.36
N LYS A 123 -12.67 13.79 6.68
CA LYS A 123 -13.61 12.68 6.82
C LYS A 123 -13.60 11.85 5.53
N THR A 124 -13.37 10.54 5.68
CA THR A 124 -13.09 9.63 4.56
C THR A 124 -13.85 8.33 4.76
N PHE A 125 -14.33 7.73 3.65
CA PHE A 125 -15.15 6.53 3.67
C PHE A 125 -14.61 5.48 2.67
N GLU A 126 -14.44 4.25 3.12
CA GLU A 126 -14.11 3.10 2.27
C GLU A 126 -15.34 2.63 1.53
N MET A 127 -15.27 2.59 0.20
CA MET A 127 -16.33 2.03 -0.62
C MET A 127 -15.99 0.58 -1.03
N PRO A 128 -16.95 -0.34 -1.01
CA PRO A 128 -18.37 -0.15 -0.65
C PRO A 128 -18.71 -0.25 0.84
N CYS A 129 -17.76 -0.68 1.67
CA CYS A 129 -18.03 -1.10 3.04
C CYS A 129 -18.71 -0.01 3.91
N GLU A 130 -18.39 1.26 3.69
CA GLU A 130 -18.89 2.42 4.43
C GLU A 130 -19.88 3.27 3.60
N TYR A 131 -20.52 2.71 2.57
CA TYR A 131 -21.44 3.48 1.70
C TYR A 131 -22.59 4.14 2.46
N HIS A 132 -23.23 3.41 3.35
CA HIS A 132 -24.37 3.94 4.11
C HIS A 132 -23.97 5.12 4.99
N LEU A 133 -22.83 5.00 5.68
CA LEU A 133 -22.25 6.09 6.50
C LEU A 133 -21.91 7.31 5.63
N PHE A 134 -21.38 7.10 4.42
CA PHE A 134 -21.13 8.16 3.47
C PHE A 134 -22.43 8.87 3.05
N VAL A 135 -23.49 8.12 2.72
CA VAL A 135 -24.78 8.70 2.29
C VAL A 135 -25.41 9.54 3.41
N GLU A 136 -25.32 9.10 4.66
CA GLU A 136 -25.76 9.87 5.82
C GLU A 136 -25.01 11.19 5.95
N GLU A 137 -23.68 11.16 5.86
CA GLU A 137 -22.86 12.38 5.96
C GLU A 137 -23.08 13.33 4.77
N PHE A 138 -23.28 12.77 3.58
CA PHE A 138 -23.57 13.52 2.36
C PHE A 138 -24.88 14.31 2.50
N ARG A 139 -25.92 13.70 3.10
CA ARG A 139 -27.21 14.37 3.34
C ARG A 139 -27.14 15.47 4.41
N LYS A 140 -26.27 15.31 5.41
CA LYS A 140 -26.05 16.33 6.46
C LYS A 140 -25.35 17.59 5.94
N ASN A 141 -24.57 17.46 4.87
CA ASN A 141 -23.75 18.55 4.34
C ASN A 141 -24.03 18.79 2.84
N PRO A 142 -25.21 19.33 2.48
CA PRO A 142 -25.54 19.61 1.09
C PRO A 142 -24.58 20.67 0.51
N GLY A 143 -24.26 20.54 -0.78
CA GLY A 143 -23.45 21.52 -1.51
C GLY A 143 -21.92 21.37 -1.38
N ILE A 144 -21.43 20.51 -0.48
CA ILE A 144 -19.99 20.23 -0.38
C ILE A 144 -19.49 19.45 -1.61
N THR A 145 -18.29 19.79 -2.08
CA THR A 145 -17.61 19.03 -3.13
C THR A 145 -16.86 17.85 -2.53
N TRP A 146 -17.18 16.67 -3.02
CA TRP A 146 -16.55 15.41 -2.65
C TRP A 146 -15.58 14.97 -3.73
N ILE A 147 -14.60 14.17 -3.32
CA ILE A 147 -13.58 13.63 -4.22
C ILE A 147 -13.46 12.13 -3.99
N MET A 148 -13.41 11.40 -5.09
CA MET A 148 -13.27 9.95 -5.14
C MET A 148 -11.88 9.62 -5.67
N LYS A 149 -11.20 8.67 -5.04
CA LYS A 149 -9.81 8.32 -5.38
C LYS A 149 -9.61 6.80 -5.35
N PRO A 150 -9.04 6.19 -6.40
CA PRO A 150 -8.68 4.77 -6.37
C PRO A 150 -7.62 4.45 -5.29
N VAL A 151 -7.68 3.22 -4.77
CA VAL A 151 -6.88 2.75 -3.63
C VAL A 151 -5.39 2.75 -3.91
N ALA A 152 -5.02 2.10 -5.00
CA ALA A 152 -3.64 1.78 -5.35
C ALA A 152 -3.20 2.50 -6.64
N ARG A 153 -3.74 3.70 -6.92
CA ARG A 153 -3.22 4.57 -7.99
C ARG A 153 -2.69 5.90 -7.46
N SER A 154 -1.75 6.45 -8.20
CA SER A 154 -1.07 7.72 -7.97
C SER A 154 -1.25 8.64 -9.19
N GLN A 155 -0.61 9.82 -9.19
CA GLN A 155 -0.57 10.77 -10.31
C GLN A 155 -1.94 11.34 -10.73
N GLY A 156 -2.91 11.41 -9.82
CA GLY A 156 -4.25 11.94 -10.15
C GLY A 156 -5.12 11.03 -11.02
N LYS A 157 -4.61 9.89 -11.49
CA LYS A 157 -5.34 8.98 -12.39
C LYS A 157 -6.54 8.35 -11.69
N GLY A 158 -7.74 8.56 -12.25
CA GLY A 158 -9.00 8.04 -11.73
C GLY A 158 -9.57 8.85 -10.56
N ILE A 159 -9.03 10.03 -10.26
CA ILE A 159 -9.66 10.97 -9.35
C ILE A 159 -10.92 11.54 -9.99
N PHE A 160 -11.98 11.66 -9.20
CA PHE A 160 -13.27 12.19 -9.64
C PHE A 160 -13.86 13.13 -8.60
N LEU A 161 -14.25 14.34 -9.00
CA LEU A 161 -14.94 15.30 -8.15
C LEU A 161 -16.44 15.20 -8.39
N PHE A 162 -17.25 15.29 -7.34
CA PHE A 162 -18.70 15.30 -7.46
C PHE A 162 -19.37 16.13 -6.38
N ARG A 163 -20.57 16.63 -6.69
CA ARG A 163 -21.43 17.34 -5.75
C ARG A 163 -22.79 16.68 -5.57
N ARG A 164 -23.19 15.78 -6.49
CA ARG A 164 -24.47 15.06 -6.44
C ARG A 164 -24.21 13.55 -6.41
N LEU A 165 -25.04 12.81 -5.66
CA LEU A 165 -24.93 11.34 -5.60
C LEU A 165 -25.09 10.67 -6.97
N LYS A 166 -25.90 11.25 -7.87
CA LYS A 166 -26.08 10.76 -9.23
C LYS A 166 -24.77 10.66 -10.01
N ASP A 167 -23.86 11.61 -9.80
CA ASP A 167 -22.58 11.68 -10.51
C ASP A 167 -21.70 10.44 -10.17
N ILE A 168 -21.84 9.86 -8.97
CA ILE A 168 -21.15 8.61 -8.58
C ILE A 168 -21.67 7.41 -9.40
N MET A 169 -23.01 7.33 -9.56
CA MET A 169 -23.64 6.22 -10.28
C MET A 169 -23.27 6.23 -11.75
N ASP A 170 -23.25 7.41 -12.37
CA ASP A 170 -22.90 7.58 -13.78
C ASP A 170 -21.40 7.29 -14.02
N TRP A 171 -20.54 7.72 -13.10
CA TRP A 171 -19.11 7.42 -13.12
C TRP A 171 -18.82 5.90 -13.06
N ARG A 172 -19.57 5.16 -12.24
CA ARG A 172 -19.48 3.69 -12.17
C ARG A 172 -19.86 3.01 -13.49
N LYS A 173 -20.88 3.52 -14.18
CA LYS A 173 -21.32 2.97 -15.48
C LYS A 173 -20.28 3.22 -16.58
N GLY A 174 -19.68 4.42 -16.62
CA GLY A 174 -18.66 4.77 -17.61
C GLY A 174 -17.32 4.04 -17.45
N THR A 175 -17.00 3.56 -16.24
CA THR A 175 -15.79 2.75 -15.98
C THR A 175 -15.99 1.26 -16.24
N ALA A 176 -17.20 0.73 -16.04
CA ALA A 176 -17.54 -0.64 -16.40
C ALA A 176 -17.44 -0.88 -17.93
N GLY A 177 -17.81 0.11 -18.75
CA GLY A 177 -17.72 0.03 -20.22
C GLY A 177 -16.30 0.14 -20.80
N LYS A 178 -15.30 0.53 -20.00
CA LYS A 178 -13.89 0.69 -20.45
C LYS A 178 -12.95 -0.41 -19.95
N SER A 179 -13.45 -1.38 -19.18
CA SER A 179 -12.60 -2.42 -18.57
C SER A 179 -12.50 -3.74 -19.36
N SER A 180 -12.88 -3.78 -20.63
CA SER A 180 -12.72 -4.97 -21.49
C SER A 180 -12.22 -4.70 -22.92
N ALA A 181 -11.75 -3.48 -23.23
CA ALA A 181 -11.36 -3.11 -24.61
C ALA A 181 -9.95 -2.50 -24.74
N ALA A 182 -9.00 -2.90 -23.89
CA ALA A 182 -7.59 -2.54 -24.07
C ALA A 182 -6.73 -3.80 -23.95
N TRP A 183 -6.00 -4.09 -25.03
CA TRP A 183 -5.27 -5.33 -25.40
C TRP A 183 -6.07 -6.36 -26.22
N ARG A 184 -6.29 -6.03 -27.50
CA ARG A 184 -6.14 -7.02 -28.58
C ARG A 184 -4.94 -6.56 -29.43
N PRO A 185 -3.87 -7.36 -29.58
CA PRO A 185 -2.94 -7.16 -30.68
C PRO A 185 -3.71 -7.33 -31.99
N SER A 186 -3.56 -6.37 -32.90
CA SER A 186 -4.13 -6.44 -34.24
C SER A 186 -3.55 -7.64 -35.00
N LEU A 187 -4.40 -8.63 -35.26
CA LEU A 187 -4.20 -9.60 -36.34
C LEU A 187 -5.35 -9.43 -37.35
N PRO A 188 -5.07 -9.35 -38.65
CA PRO A 188 -6.10 -9.19 -39.67
C PRO A 188 -6.77 -10.53 -39.99
N GLY A 189 -8.10 -10.54 -40.00
CA GLY A 189 -8.91 -11.60 -40.59
C GLY A 189 -9.58 -12.55 -39.59
N ALA A 190 -10.78 -12.20 -39.13
CA ALA A 190 -11.79 -13.18 -38.72
C ALA A 190 -13.19 -12.55 -38.80
N LEU A 191 -14.08 -13.28 -39.47
CA LEU A 191 -15.43 -12.89 -39.86
C LEU A 191 -16.37 -12.71 -38.65
N SER A 192 -17.27 -11.74 -38.76
CA SER A 192 -18.35 -11.44 -37.83
C SER A 192 -19.47 -12.48 -37.89
N VAL A 193 -19.98 -12.92 -36.73
CA VAL A 193 -21.28 -13.63 -36.60
C VAL A 193 -22.13 -12.90 -35.55
N PRO A 194 -23.43 -12.64 -35.79
CA PRO A 194 -24.24 -11.79 -34.91
C PRO A 194 -24.88 -12.53 -33.72
N LEU A 195 -25.22 -11.70 -32.74
CA LEU A 195 -25.89 -11.95 -31.47
C LEU A 195 -27.32 -12.50 -31.64
N ALA A 196 -27.65 -13.59 -30.94
CA ALA A 196 -29.04 -14.03 -30.77
C ALA A 196 -29.33 -14.45 -29.32
N VAL A 197 -30.25 -13.70 -28.70
CA VAL A 197 -31.38 -14.12 -27.85
C VAL A 197 -31.10 -15.18 -26.76
N MET A 198 -31.07 -14.74 -25.50
CA MET A 198 -31.54 -15.57 -24.37
C MET A 198 -32.56 -14.78 -23.54
N THR A 199 -33.61 -15.50 -23.20
CA THR A 199 -34.94 -15.11 -22.76
C THR A 199 -35.01 -14.67 -21.29
N GLN A 200 -36.05 -13.89 -20.98
CA GLN A 200 -36.46 -13.49 -19.63
C GLN A 200 -36.95 -14.70 -18.83
N GLU A 201 -36.07 -15.35 -18.07
CA GLU A 201 -36.48 -16.24 -16.97
C GLU A 201 -35.29 -16.53 -16.04
N ALA A 202 -34.91 -15.53 -15.24
CA ALA A 202 -33.99 -15.71 -14.11
C ALA A 202 -34.12 -14.57 -13.08
N LEU A 203 -35.37 -14.16 -12.80
CA LEU A 203 -35.68 -13.48 -11.56
C LEU A 203 -36.06 -14.56 -10.56
N THR A 204 -35.12 -14.92 -9.68
CA THR A 204 -35.32 -15.19 -8.25
C THR A 204 -34.17 -16.07 -7.76
N THR A 205 -33.55 -15.63 -6.67
CA THR A 205 -32.59 -16.33 -5.82
C THR A 205 -31.13 -16.48 -6.28
N ARG A 206 -30.31 -15.77 -5.49
CA ARG A 206 -28.95 -16.08 -5.01
C ARG A 206 -27.75 -15.51 -5.76
N LYS A 207 -27.13 -14.57 -5.03
CA LYS A 207 -25.70 -14.23 -4.96
C LYS A 207 -25.17 -13.37 -6.11
N MET A 208 -25.53 -12.09 -6.00
CA MET A 208 -24.69 -10.98 -6.45
C MET A 208 -23.28 -11.06 -5.84
N ILE A 209 -22.39 -11.81 -6.47
CA ILE A 209 -20.95 -11.60 -6.35
C ILE A 209 -20.57 -10.79 -7.58
N PHE A 210 -20.87 -9.50 -7.54
CA PHE A 210 -20.33 -8.54 -8.51
C PHE A 210 -18.84 -8.32 -8.19
N PRO A 211 -17.96 -8.20 -9.20
CA PRO A 211 -16.53 -8.00 -8.98
C PRO A 211 -16.31 -6.56 -8.50
N TRP A 212 -16.38 -6.37 -7.19
CA TRP A 212 -15.98 -5.14 -6.54
C TRP A 212 -14.47 -4.98 -6.69
N ARG A 213 -14.02 -4.28 -7.74
CA ARG A 213 -12.73 -3.59 -7.63
C ARG A 213 -12.87 -2.64 -6.45
N THR A 214 -12.09 -2.87 -5.40
CA THR A 214 -12.02 -2.00 -4.24
C THR A 214 -11.70 -0.59 -4.74
N MET A 215 -12.64 0.34 -4.58
CA MET A 215 -12.52 1.73 -4.99
C MET A 215 -12.76 2.58 -3.76
N TRP A 216 -12.00 3.65 -3.61
CA TRP A 216 -12.10 4.48 -2.41
C TRP A 216 -12.73 5.82 -2.76
N LEU A 217 -13.49 6.35 -1.82
CA LEU A 217 -13.92 7.73 -1.82
C LEU A 217 -13.04 8.44 -0.82
N SER A 218 -12.16 9.33 -1.29
CA SER A 218 -11.27 10.08 -0.41
C SER A 218 -11.33 11.55 -0.76
N VAL A 219 -11.85 12.29 0.22
CA VAL A 219 -11.62 13.69 0.58
C VAL A 219 -12.94 14.50 0.63
N THR A 220 -13.24 15.02 1.82
CA THR A 220 -13.91 16.30 1.97
C THR A 220 -12.81 17.36 1.79
N LEU A 221 -12.74 17.98 0.62
CA LEU A 221 -12.12 19.29 0.54
C LEU A 221 -13.22 20.22 1.03
N LYS A 222 -13.31 20.36 2.36
CA LYS A 222 -13.87 21.59 2.90
C LYS A 222 -12.77 22.59 2.56
N ILE A 223 -12.82 23.15 1.34
CA ILE A 223 -12.14 24.41 1.07
C ILE A 223 -13.04 25.38 1.83
N PRO A 224 -12.66 25.85 3.05
CA PRO A 224 -13.35 27.01 3.58
C PRO A 224 -13.23 28.09 2.50
N THR A 225 -14.38 28.62 2.12
CA THR A 225 -14.41 29.87 1.36
C THR A 225 -14.04 30.98 2.31
#